data_AF-A0A9D4I8N2-F1
#
_entry.id   AF-A0A9D4I8N2-F1
#
_cell.length_a   1.000
_cell.length_b   1.000
_cell.length_c   1.000
_cell.angle_alpha   90.00
_cell.angle_beta   90.00
_cell.angle_gamma   90.00
#
_symmetry.space_group_name_H-M   'P 1'
#
loop_
_entity.id
_entity.type
_entity.pdbx_description
1 polymer ?
#
loop_
_entity_poly.entity_id
_entity_poly.type
_entity_poly.pdbx_seq_one_letter_code
_entity_poly.pdbx_strand_id
1 'polypeptide(L)'
;MGETCSKTRILSVVVAVLVLVLAAVVAAFIYRETSSRSKRTELNENTVQDLYPAFFRSQEEQSVFNASFQQSFYFNRTVIQPTVKSTQSCSFACVNPAPARRKRQSTIGVQHGCCTSSAAFHAPTNHPNLQGQVRTFLQYENKKQFFTVHLCTALIGCTGCVCSQENNLAPAVVVKFGVQEVDELQDTEIDYFYFAGCCKCVND
;
A
#
# COMPACT_ATOMS: atom_id res chain seq x y z
N MET A 1 0.04 -33.86 72.32
CA MET A 1 -0.49 -32.51 72.00
C MET A 1 0.60 -31.51 71.54
N GLY A 2 1.82 -31.94 71.16
CA GLY A 2 2.93 -31.02 70.85
C GLY A 2 3.21 -30.70 69.36
N GLU A 3 2.56 -31.36 68.40
CA GLU A 3 2.97 -31.27 66.99
C GLU A 3 2.31 -30.13 66.19
N THR A 4 1.27 -29.50 66.71
CA THR A 4 0.50 -28.47 65.98
C THR A 4 1.24 -27.14 65.89
N CYS A 5 2.15 -26.85 66.82
CA CYS A 5 2.84 -25.55 66.90
C CYS A 5 3.99 -25.40 65.88
N SER A 6 4.56 -26.51 65.40
CA SER A 6 5.63 -26.49 64.39
C SER A 6 5.08 -26.31 62.97
N LYS A 7 3.95 -26.97 62.65
CA LYS A 7 3.32 -26.93 61.31
C LYS A 7 2.81 -25.54 60.93
N THR A 8 2.24 -24.80 61.89
CA THR A 8 1.75 -23.44 61.65
C THR A 8 2.88 -22.46 61.37
N ARG A 9 4.05 -22.62 62.00
CA ARG A 9 5.24 -21.80 61.71
C ARG A 9 5.77 -22.03 60.30
N ILE A 10 5.91 -23.29 59.88
CA ILE A 10 6.38 -23.64 58.53
C ILE A 10 5.43 -23.07 57.46
N LEU A 11 4.12 -23.24 57.65
CA LEU A 11 3.12 -22.72 56.71
C LEU A 11 3.20 -21.19 56.58
N SER A 12 3.35 -20.47 57.70
CA SER A 12 3.45 -19.01 57.69
C SER A 12 4.67 -18.49 56.90
N VAL A 13 5.79 -19.19 56.98
CA VAL A 13 7.01 -18.84 56.23
C VAL A 13 6.83 -19.09 54.73
N VAL A 14 6.24 -20.22 54.36
CA VAL A 14 5.98 -20.55 52.94
C VAL A 14 5.02 -19.54 52.31
N VAL A 15 3.96 -19.15 53.01
CA VAL A 15 3.01 -18.12 52.54
C VAL A 15 3.72 -16.77 52.38
N ALA A 16 4.54 -16.35 53.35
CA ALA A 16 5.29 -15.11 53.27
C ALA A 16 6.25 -15.09 52.06
N VAL A 17 6.96 -16.20 51.79
CA VAL A 17 7.84 -16.32 50.62
C VAL A 17 7.04 -16.25 49.32
N LEU A 18 5.91 -16.94 49.22
CA LEU A 18 5.05 -16.88 48.02
C LEU A 18 4.54 -15.47 47.75
N VAL A 19 4.12 -14.73 48.78
CA VAL A 19 3.67 -13.34 48.64
C VAL A 19 4.81 -12.44 48.16
N LEU A 20 6.03 -12.62 48.69
CA LEU A 20 7.21 -11.86 48.24
C LEU A 20 7.57 -12.16 46.78
N VAL A 21 7.53 -13.43 46.37
CA VAL A 21 7.78 -13.82 44.97
C VAL A 21 6.71 -13.23 44.05
N LEU A 22 5.43 -13.29 44.45
CA LEU A 22 4.34 -12.71 43.66
C LEU A 22 4.51 -11.20 43.51
N ALA A 23 4.84 -10.48 44.60
CA ALA A 23 5.09 -9.05 44.57
C ALA A 23 6.28 -8.69 43.67
N ALA A 24 7.36 -9.48 43.70
CA ALA A 24 8.52 -9.27 42.84
C ALA A 24 8.17 -9.49 41.35
N VAL A 25 7.37 -10.50 41.03
CA VAL A 25 6.91 -10.76 39.65
C VAL A 25 6.01 -9.63 39.16
N VAL A 26 5.07 -9.17 39.98
CA VAL A 26 4.19 -8.03 39.64
C VAL A 26 5.01 -6.75 39.43
N ALA A 27 5.97 -6.45 40.32
CA ALA A 27 6.85 -5.30 40.18
C ALA A 27 7.71 -5.39 38.90
N ALA A 28 8.22 -6.58 38.57
CA ALA A 28 8.98 -6.80 37.34
C ALA A 28 8.12 -6.60 36.08
N PHE A 29 6.86 -7.04 36.11
CA PHE A 29 5.90 -6.81 35.02
C PHE A 29 5.60 -5.33 34.85
N ILE A 30 5.31 -4.61 35.94
CA ILE A 30 5.05 -3.16 35.91
C ILE A 30 6.28 -2.42 35.40
N TYR A 31 7.47 -2.73 35.91
CA TYR A 31 8.72 -2.10 35.47
C TYR A 31 8.99 -2.35 33.99
N ARG A 32 8.74 -3.58 33.52
CA ARG A 32 8.89 -3.92 32.10
C ARG A 32 7.90 -3.13 31.25
N GLU A 33 6.64 -3.03 31.66
CA GLU A 33 5.63 -2.30 30.91
C GLU A 33 5.89 -0.78 30.91
N THR A 34 6.28 -0.18 32.04
CA THR A 34 6.61 1.25 32.11
C THR A 34 7.91 1.57 31.36
N SER A 35 8.93 0.72 31.43
CA SER A 35 10.17 0.89 30.66
C SER A 35 9.93 0.71 29.16
N SER A 36 9.07 -0.25 28.76
CA SER A 36 8.65 -0.40 27.37
C SER A 36 7.82 0.78 26.86
N ARG A 37 6.96 1.37 27.71
CA ARG A 37 6.25 2.62 27.37
C ARG A 37 7.20 3.81 27.28
N SER A 38 8.20 3.90 28.15
CA SER A 38 9.19 4.99 28.12
C SER A 38 10.15 4.90 26.93
N LYS A 39 10.29 3.71 26.31
CA LYS A 39 11.03 3.51 25.05
C LYS A 39 10.15 3.63 23.82
N ARG A 40 8.90 4.09 23.95
CA ARG A 40 8.08 4.43 22.79
C ARG A 40 8.79 5.53 22.04
N THR A 41 9.38 5.16 20.92
CA THR A 41 10.04 6.07 20.02
C THR A 41 8.98 7.07 19.59
N GLU A 42 9.11 8.32 20.03
CA GLU A 42 8.34 9.42 19.46
C GLU A 42 8.40 9.29 17.94
N LEU A 43 7.24 9.43 17.29
CA LEU A 43 7.13 9.26 15.84
C LEU A 43 7.90 10.39 15.13
N ASN A 44 9.20 10.19 14.97
CA ASN A 44 10.04 11.05 14.17
C ASN A 44 9.92 10.64 12.70
N GLU A 45 9.78 11.62 11.80
CA GLU A 45 9.76 11.43 10.36
C GLU A 45 10.91 10.51 9.89
N ASN A 46 12.10 10.68 10.47
CA ASN A 46 13.28 9.86 10.14
C ASN A 46 13.06 8.38 10.46
N THR A 47 12.46 8.07 11.61
CA THR A 47 12.23 6.68 12.04
C THR A 47 11.21 5.99 11.13
N VAL A 48 10.15 6.69 10.73
CA VAL A 48 9.14 6.13 9.81
C VAL A 48 9.70 5.94 8.41
N GLN A 49 10.56 6.85 7.96
CA GLN A 49 11.24 6.69 6.69
C GLN A 49 12.21 5.49 6.69
N ASP A 50 12.92 5.25 7.78
CA ASP A 50 13.80 4.08 7.91
C ASP A 50 13.01 2.76 7.91
N LEU A 51 11.81 2.76 8.50
CA LEU A 51 10.94 1.58 8.56
C LEU A 51 10.16 1.34 7.24
N TYR A 52 9.76 2.40 6.56
CA TYR A 52 8.92 2.37 5.36
C TYR A 52 9.51 3.19 4.19
N PRO A 53 10.77 2.93 3.78
CA PRO A 53 11.48 3.79 2.84
C PRO A 53 10.84 3.84 1.45
N ALA A 54 10.05 2.82 1.08
CA ALA A 54 9.38 2.75 -0.22
C ALA A 54 8.07 3.53 -0.29
N PHE A 55 7.47 3.89 0.85
CA PHE A 55 6.13 4.47 0.89
C PHE A 55 6.14 6.00 0.77
N PHE A 56 7.10 6.65 1.40
CA PHE A 56 7.14 8.10 1.54
C PHE A 56 8.16 8.72 0.59
N ARG A 57 7.71 9.72 -0.17
CA ARG A 57 8.58 10.51 -1.04
C ARG A 57 8.25 11.99 -0.92
N SER A 58 9.23 12.85 -1.13
CA SER A 58 8.99 14.26 -1.40
C SER A 58 8.44 14.47 -2.83
N GLN A 59 7.96 15.68 -3.12
CA GLN A 59 7.49 16.01 -4.47
C GLN A 59 8.65 15.97 -5.49
N GLU A 60 9.84 16.41 -5.09
CA GLU A 60 11.06 16.39 -5.89
C GLU A 60 11.48 14.94 -6.18
N GLU A 61 11.55 14.10 -5.14
CA GLU A 61 11.85 12.67 -5.29
C GLU A 61 10.84 11.97 -6.20
N GLN A 62 9.56 12.31 -6.07
CA GLN A 62 8.51 11.77 -6.92
C GLN A 62 8.66 12.23 -8.39
N SER A 63 9.13 13.44 -8.64
CA SER A 63 9.38 13.93 -10.00
C SER A 63 10.53 13.15 -10.68
N VAL A 64 11.61 12.88 -9.94
CA VAL A 64 12.74 12.06 -10.40
C VAL A 64 12.31 10.61 -10.64
N PHE A 65 11.50 10.07 -9.72
CA PHE A 65 10.92 8.74 -9.89
C PHE A 65 10.00 8.67 -11.11
N ASN A 66 9.15 9.68 -11.34
CA ASN A 66 8.26 9.70 -12.51
C ASN A 66 9.06 9.72 -13.81
N ALA A 67 10.12 10.52 -13.90
CA ALA A 67 10.99 10.57 -15.08
C ALA A 67 11.64 9.21 -15.38
N SER A 68 12.19 8.55 -14.36
CA SER A 68 12.81 7.22 -14.51
C SER A 68 11.77 6.11 -14.76
N PHE A 69 10.60 6.20 -14.14
CA PHE A 69 9.47 5.31 -14.38
C PHE A 69 8.98 5.40 -15.82
N GLN A 70 8.80 6.60 -16.37
CA GLN A 70 8.39 6.77 -17.76
C GLN A 70 9.43 6.20 -18.73
N GLN A 71 10.72 6.44 -18.47
CA GLN A 71 11.78 5.90 -19.30
C GLN A 71 11.76 4.36 -19.33
N SER A 72 11.69 3.73 -18.16
CA SER A 72 11.70 2.26 -18.05
C SER A 72 10.42 1.62 -18.59
N PHE A 73 9.26 2.19 -18.27
CA PHE A 73 7.96 1.62 -18.62
C PHE A 73 7.63 1.72 -20.11
N TYR A 74 8.01 2.82 -20.76
CA TYR A 74 7.68 3.08 -22.17
C TYR A 74 8.79 2.67 -23.15
N PHE A 75 10.08 2.84 -22.81
CA PHE A 75 11.15 2.69 -23.79
C PHE A 75 11.83 1.31 -23.78
N ASN A 76 11.82 0.57 -22.66
CA ASN A 76 12.52 -0.71 -22.54
C ASN A 76 11.65 -1.95 -22.74
N ARG A 77 10.43 -1.81 -23.30
CA ARG A 77 9.67 -3.00 -23.71
C ARG A 77 10.29 -3.58 -24.98
N THR A 78 11.16 -4.57 -24.82
CA THR A 78 11.41 -5.53 -25.89
C THR A 78 10.06 -6.15 -26.21
N VAL A 79 9.55 -5.87 -27.42
CA VAL A 79 8.34 -6.53 -27.91
C VAL A 79 8.73 -8.00 -28.05
N ILE A 80 8.40 -8.80 -27.04
CA ILE A 80 8.45 -10.25 -27.15
C ILE A 80 7.45 -10.57 -28.25
N GLN A 81 7.96 -10.83 -29.46
CA GLN A 81 7.11 -11.20 -30.57
C GLN A 81 6.34 -12.44 -30.12
N PRO A 82 5.00 -12.38 -30.02
CA PRO A 82 4.24 -13.51 -29.55
C PRO A 82 4.46 -14.66 -30.53
N THR A 83 5.14 -15.72 -30.09
CA THR A 83 5.28 -16.99 -30.83
C THR A 83 3.97 -17.76 -30.78
N VAL A 84 2.85 -17.11 -31.09
CA VAL A 84 1.53 -17.75 -31.13
C VAL A 84 1.36 -18.29 -32.54
N LYS A 85 1.50 -19.63 -32.67
CA LYS A 85 1.02 -20.37 -33.83
C LYS A 85 -0.51 -20.28 -33.86
N SER A 86 -1.05 -19.18 -34.39
CA SER A 86 -2.49 -19.03 -34.59
C SER A 86 -2.92 -19.89 -35.78
N THR A 87 -3.71 -20.93 -35.53
CA THR A 87 -4.41 -21.72 -36.55
C THR A 87 -5.84 -21.21 -36.82
N GLN A 88 -6.27 -20.12 -36.20
CA GLN A 88 -7.59 -19.55 -36.39
C GLN A 88 -7.49 -18.05 -36.71
N SER A 89 -7.71 -17.72 -37.99
CA SER A 89 -7.79 -16.33 -38.45
C SER A 89 -9.22 -15.79 -38.22
N CYS A 90 -9.42 -14.97 -37.21
CA CYS A 90 -10.61 -14.11 -37.14
C CYS A 90 -10.39 -12.92 -38.09
N SER A 91 -11.12 -12.86 -39.21
CA SER A 91 -11.08 -11.72 -40.13
C SER A 91 -12.03 -10.63 -39.64
N PHE A 92 -11.50 -9.64 -38.93
CA PHE A 92 -12.24 -8.41 -38.67
C PHE A 92 -12.11 -7.49 -39.90
N ALA A 93 -13.20 -7.29 -40.63
CA ALA A 93 -13.25 -6.34 -41.73
C ALA A 93 -13.36 -4.91 -41.18
N CYS A 94 -12.22 -4.31 -40.83
CA CYS A 94 -12.17 -2.87 -40.63
C CYS A 94 -12.43 -2.22 -41.99
N VAL A 95 -13.58 -1.55 -42.16
CA VAL A 95 -13.83 -0.68 -43.31
C VAL A 95 -12.71 0.35 -43.30
N ASN A 96 -11.75 0.23 -44.21
CA ASN A 96 -10.59 1.13 -44.28
C ASN A 96 -11.10 2.55 -44.55
N PRO A 97 -11.10 3.49 -43.57
CA PRO A 97 -11.27 4.88 -43.92
C PRO A 97 -10.09 5.27 -44.82
N ALA A 98 -10.36 6.09 -45.83
CA ALA A 98 -9.36 6.62 -46.74
C ALA A 98 -8.08 7.05 -45.97
N PRO A 99 -6.88 6.88 -46.54
CA PRO A 99 -5.62 7.12 -45.84
C PRO A 99 -5.48 8.59 -45.44
N ALA A 100 -6.08 8.96 -44.31
CA ALA A 100 -5.88 10.24 -43.67
C ALA A 100 -4.40 10.29 -43.27
N ARG A 101 -3.72 11.36 -43.66
CA ARG A 101 -2.32 11.64 -43.33
C ARG A 101 -2.15 11.52 -41.82
N ARG A 102 -1.71 10.35 -41.35
CA ARG A 102 -1.57 10.04 -39.92
C ARG A 102 -0.47 10.94 -39.37
N LYS A 103 -0.85 12.07 -38.76
CA LYS A 103 0.01 12.70 -37.75
C LYS A 103 0.30 11.57 -36.76
N ARG A 104 1.57 11.16 -36.65
CA ARG A 104 2.02 10.29 -35.56
C ARG A 104 1.77 11.08 -34.28
N GLN A 105 0.56 10.97 -33.74
CA GLN A 105 0.34 11.31 -32.34
C GLN A 105 1.16 10.28 -31.59
N SER A 106 2.30 10.74 -31.07
CA SER A 106 3.00 10.07 -29.99
C SER A 106 2.04 10.06 -28.81
N THR A 107 1.10 9.12 -28.78
CA THR A 107 0.25 8.90 -27.62
C THR A 107 1.14 8.41 -26.49
N ILE A 108 1.41 9.29 -25.53
CA ILE A 108 2.09 8.96 -24.28
C ILE A 108 1.13 8.02 -23.52
N GLY A 109 1.35 6.72 -23.63
CA GLY A 109 0.45 5.71 -23.06
C GLY A 109 0.71 4.30 -23.56
N VAL A 110 0.20 3.32 -22.83
CA VAL A 110 0.20 1.91 -23.26
C VAL A 110 -1.13 1.62 -23.93
N GLN A 111 -1.07 1.15 -25.17
CA GLN A 111 -2.26 0.79 -25.95
C GLN A 111 -2.61 -0.69 -25.74
N HIS A 112 -3.89 -0.93 -25.43
CA HIS A 112 -4.49 -2.25 -25.23
C HIS A 112 -5.75 -2.36 -26.10
N GLY A 113 -5.60 -2.79 -27.35
CA GLY A 113 -6.74 -2.86 -28.30
C GLY A 113 -7.33 -1.47 -28.58
N CYS A 114 -8.63 -1.29 -28.27
CA CYS A 114 -9.32 0.00 -28.37
C CYS A 114 -9.01 0.98 -27.22
N CYS A 115 -8.21 0.59 -26.23
CA CYS A 115 -8.03 1.37 -25.00
C CYS A 115 -6.60 1.87 -24.87
N THR A 116 -6.42 3.05 -24.26
CA THR A 116 -5.13 3.64 -23.96
C THR A 116 -5.05 3.97 -22.48
N SER A 117 -3.99 3.53 -21.83
CA SER A 117 -3.68 3.82 -20.42
C SER A 117 -2.52 4.78 -20.30
N SER A 118 -2.74 5.92 -19.65
CA SER A 118 -1.67 6.84 -19.23
C SER A 118 -1.47 6.73 -17.72
N ALA A 119 -0.23 6.49 -17.30
CA ALA A 119 0.11 6.42 -15.88
C ALA A 119 0.21 7.83 -15.29
N ALA A 120 -0.23 7.98 -14.05
CA ALA A 120 -0.11 9.17 -13.22
C ALA A 120 0.17 8.74 -11.77
N PHE A 121 0.59 9.69 -10.94
CA PHE A 121 0.78 9.46 -9.51
C PHE A 121 -0.23 10.30 -8.72
N HIS A 122 -0.89 9.66 -7.77
CA HIS A 122 -1.90 10.28 -6.91
C HIS A 122 -1.46 10.15 -5.45
N ALA A 123 -1.57 11.23 -4.68
CA ALA A 123 -1.25 11.28 -3.25
C ALA A 123 -2.47 11.73 -2.44
N PRO A 124 -3.51 10.90 -2.35
CA PRO A 124 -4.70 11.20 -1.56
C PRO A 124 -4.37 11.28 -0.06
N THR A 125 -5.20 12.01 0.68
CA THR A 125 -5.16 12.02 2.16
C THR A 125 -6.03 10.92 2.75
N ASN A 126 -7.20 10.68 2.15
CA ASN A 126 -8.14 9.66 2.60
C ASN A 126 -8.55 8.78 1.42
N HIS A 127 -8.76 7.49 1.66
CA HIS A 127 -9.27 6.56 0.65
C HIS A 127 -9.98 5.36 1.31
N PRO A 128 -11.02 4.79 0.69
CA PRO A 128 -11.65 3.58 1.20
C PRO A 128 -10.76 2.35 1.02
N ASN A 129 -10.59 1.58 2.08
CA ASN A 129 -9.89 0.29 2.05
C ASN A 129 -10.76 -0.82 1.42
N LEU A 130 -10.28 -2.07 1.46
CA LEU A 130 -11.00 -3.23 0.90
C LEU A 130 -12.38 -3.48 1.54
N GLN A 131 -12.58 -3.02 2.77
CA GLN A 131 -13.84 -3.12 3.50
C GLN A 131 -14.75 -1.90 3.25
N GLY A 132 -14.34 -0.96 2.39
CA GLY A 132 -15.08 0.27 2.10
C GLY A 132 -14.98 1.33 3.20
N GLN A 133 -14.14 1.13 4.21
CA GLN A 133 -13.95 2.08 5.29
C GLN A 133 -12.94 3.15 4.87
N VAL A 134 -13.28 4.41 5.05
CA VAL A 134 -12.37 5.53 4.74
C VAL A 134 -11.24 5.55 5.77
N ARG A 135 -10.00 5.35 5.31
CA ARG A 135 -8.78 5.41 6.12
C ARG A 135 -8.01 6.69 5.77
N THR A 136 -7.33 7.25 6.75
CA THR A 136 -6.42 8.39 6.57
C THR A 136 -5.01 7.86 6.37
N PHE A 137 -4.38 8.22 5.26
CA PHE A 137 -2.98 7.91 5.02
C PHE A 137 -2.09 8.74 5.94
N LEU A 138 -1.03 8.11 6.46
CA LEU A 138 0.00 8.85 7.17
C LEU A 138 0.67 9.83 6.19
N GLN A 139 0.75 11.11 6.56
CA GLN A 139 1.37 12.16 5.77
C GLN A 139 2.24 13.03 6.66
N TYR A 140 3.37 13.48 6.12
CA TYR A 140 4.25 14.47 6.72
C TYR A 140 4.20 15.77 5.91
N GLU A 141 4.66 16.88 6.48
CA GLU A 141 4.62 18.19 5.84
C GLU A 141 5.27 18.17 4.44
N ASN A 142 6.42 17.50 4.31
CA ASN A 142 7.21 17.45 3.08
C ASN A 142 7.21 16.10 2.37
N LYS A 143 6.55 15.07 2.94
CA LYS A 143 6.55 13.71 2.38
C LYS A 143 5.17 13.11 2.37
N LYS A 144 4.82 12.52 1.22
CA LYS A 144 3.52 11.90 0.96
C LYS A 144 3.69 10.50 0.42
N GLN A 145 2.61 9.73 0.53
CA GLN A 145 2.50 8.43 -0.11
C GLN A 145 1.91 8.59 -1.51
N PHE A 146 2.67 8.20 -2.53
CA PHE A 146 2.27 8.31 -3.93
C PHE A 146 1.92 6.95 -4.50
N PHE A 147 0.72 6.84 -5.06
CA PHE A 147 0.19 5.64 -5.68
C PHE A 147 0.13 5.81 -7.18
N THR A 148 0.58 4.81 -7.92
CA THR A 148 0.45 4.78 -9.37
C THR A 148 -1.01 4.53 -9.72
N VAL A 149 -1.62 5.51 -10.38
CA VAL A 149 -2.95 5.38 -10.99
C VAL A 149 -2.82 5.46 -12.50
N HIS A 150 -3.81 4.96 -13.20
CA HIS A 150 -3.83 4.97 -14.66
C HIS A 150 -5.17 5.52 -15.12
N LEU A 151 -5.10 6.45 -16.07
CA LEU A 151 -6.28 7.03 -16.69
C LEU A 151 -6.65 6.20 -17.92
N CYS A 152 -7.91 5.80 -17.98
CA CYS A 152 -8.40 4.99 -19.09
C CYS A 152 -9.13 5.82 -20.15
N THR A 153 -8.68 5.69 -21.40
CA THR A 153 -9.26 6.41 -22.54
C THR A 153 -9.56 5.43 -23.68
N ALA A 154 -10.75 5.57 -24.29
CA ALA A 154 -11.12 4.81 -25.47
C ALA A 154 -10.66 5.53 -26.74
N LEU A 155 -10.20 4.76 -27.73
CA LEU A 155 -9.85 5.28 -29.05
C LEU A 155 -11.11 5.64 -29.82
N ILE A 156 -11.13 6.87 -30.34
CA ILE A 156 -12.25 7.41 -31.11
C ILE A 156 -12.50 6.52 -32.34
N GLY A 157 -13.73 6.03 -32.49
CA GLY A 157 -14.18 5.20 -33.61
C GLY A 157 -13.84 3.71 -33.50
N CYS A 158 -13.28 3.25 -32.38
CA CYS A 158 -13.05 1.83 -32.15
C CYS A 158 -14.30 1.16 -31.56
N THR A 159 -14.87 0.19 -32.27
CA THR A 159 -16.09 -0.53 -31.86
C THR A 159 -15.85 -2.01 -31.54
N GLY A 160 -14.58 -2.44 -31.50
CA GLY A 160 -14.23 -3.85 -31.32
C GLY A 160 -14.33 -4.36 -29.88
N CYS A 161 -14.34 -3.47 -28.89
CA CYS A 161 -14.43 -3.80 -27.47
C CYS A 161 -14.80 -2.58 -26.64
N VAL A 162 -15.23 -2.81 -25.40
CA VAL A 162 -15.47 -1.77 -24.39
C VAL A 162 -14.24 -1.65 -23.49
N CYS A 163 -13.85 -0.41 -23.18
CA CYS A 163 -12.74 -0.15 -22.26
C CYS A 163 -13.21 -0.25 -20.81
N SER A 164 -12.61 -1.17 -20.07
CA SER A 164 -12.81 -1.35 -18.63
C SER A 164 -11.54 -0.99 -17.87
N GLN A 165 -11.73 -0.33 -16.73
CA GLN A 165 -10.67 0.04 -15.81
C GLN A 165 -10.38 -1.14 -14.87
N GLU A 166 -9.13 -1.60 -14.80
CA GLU A 166 -8.72 -2.55 -13.76
C GLU A 166 -8.48 -1.85 -12.44
N ASN A 167 -8.52 -2.62 -11.36
CA ASN A 167 -8.10 -2.16 -10.04
C ASN A 167 -6.74 -2.77 -9.69
N ASN A 168 -5.78 -1.92 -9.35
CA ASN A 168 -4.51 -2.31 -8.76
C ASN A 168 -4.64 -2.28 -7.24
N LEU A 169 -4.15 -3.33 -6.58
CA LEU A 169 -4.05 -3.39 -5.13
C LEU A 169 -2.71 -2.79 -4.69
N ALA A 170 -2.73 -1.80 -3.81
CA ALA A 170 -1.52 -1.24 -3.23
C ALA A 170 -1.60 -1.21 -1.69
N PRO A 171 -0.51 -1.55 -0.98
CA PRO A 171 -0.42 -1.31 0.45
C PRO A 171 -0.19 0.18 0.73
N ALA A 172 -0.61 0.66 1.89
CA ALA A 172 -0.33 1.99 2.37
C ALA A 172 -0.20 2.02 3.89
N VAL A 173 0.58 2.95 4.43
CA VAL A 173 0.65 3.23 5.87
C VAL A 173 -0.49 4.18 6.24
N VAL A 174 -1.35 3.76 7.16
CA VAL A 174 -2.52 4.51 7.59
C VAL A 174 -2.53 4.72 9.09
N VAL A 175 -3.30 5.72 9.52
CA VAL A 175 -3.59 5.97 10.93
C VAL A 175 -4.65 4.98 11.41
N LYS A 176 -4.44 4.35 12.58
CA LYS A 176 -5.41 3.43 13.18
C LYS A 176 -6.74 4.14 13.48
N PHE A 177 -7.83 3.39 13.43
CA PHE A 177 -9.15 3.94 13.76
C PHE A 177 -9.20 4.48 15.19
N GLY A 178 -9.82 5.65 15.35
CA GLY A 178 -10.02 6.29 16.66
C GLY A 178 -8.83 7.11 17.17
N VAL A 179 -7.71 7.12 16.44
CA VAL A 179 -6.55 7.98 16.74
C VAL A 179 -6.74 9.33 16.06
N GLN A 180 -6.63 10.42 16.83
CA GLN A 180 -6.71 11.80 16.30
C GLN A 180 -5.33 12.40 16.01
N GLU A 181 -4.36 12.13 16.88
CA GLU A 181 -2.97 12.60 16.77
C GLU A 181 -2.04 11.37 16.74
N VAL A 182 -1.11 11.35 15.80
CA VAL A 182 -0.18 10.23 15.62
C VAL A 182 1.12 10.55 16.34
N ASP A 183 1.19 10.17 17.61
CA ASP A 183 2.36 10.41 18.44
C ASP A 183 3.35 9.25 18.40
N GLU A 184 2.85 8.04 18.13
CA GLU A 184 3.63 6.82 18.21
C GLU A 184 3.46 5.93 16.97
N LEU A 185 4.50 5.17 16.63
CA LEU A 185 4.46 4.25 15.49
C LEU A 185 3.33 3.22 15.61
N GLN A 186 3.00 2.82 16.84
CA GLN A 186 1.94 1.86 17.11
C GLN A 186 0.53 2.41 16.83
N ASP A 187 0.39 3.71 16.59
CA ASP A 187 -0.85 4.34 16.14
C ASP A 187 -1.03 4.26 14.62
N THR A 188 -0.05 3.67 13.94
CA THR A 188 -0.08 3.42 12.49
C THR A 188 -0.19 1.93 12.19
N GLU A 189 -0.69 1.60 11.01
CA GLU A 189 -0.73 0.23 10.49
C GLU A 189 -0.63 0.23 8.96
N ILE A 190 -0.40 -0.94 8.37
CA ILE A 190 -0.46 -1.13 6.92
C ILE A 190 -1.82 -1.68 6.56
N ASP A 191 -2.48 -1.06 5.60
CA ASP A 191 -3.76 -1.52 5.03
C ASP A 191 -3.66 -1.53 3.49
N TYR A 192 -4.65 -2.14 2.82
CA TYR A 192 -4.66 -2.35 1.38
C TYR A 192 -5.81 -1.59 0.71
N PHE A 193 -5.52 -1.06 -0.49
CA PHE A 193 -6.39 -0.13 -1.19
C PHE A 193 -6.48 -0.46 -2.67
N TYR A 194 -7.66 -0.27 -3.26
CA TYR A 194 -7.85 -0.33 -4.70
C TYR A 194 -7.59 1.03 -5.35
N PHE A 195 -6.71 1.05 -6.34
CA PHE A 195 -6.42 2.20 -7.19
C PHE A 195 -6.70 1.87 -8.65
N ALA A 196 -7.02 2.88 -9.46
CA ALA A 196 -7.25 2.68 -10.89
C ALA A 196 -5.96 2.19 -11.58
N GLY A 197 -5.98 0.97 -12.09
CA GLY A 197 -4.87 0.28 -12.78
C GLY A 197 -4.93 0.34 -14.31
N CYS A 198 -4.44 -0.67 -15.01
CA CYS A 198 -4.41 -0.63 -16.47
C CYS A 198 -5.83 -0.62 -17.09
N CYS A 199 -5.97 -0.10 -18.31
CA CYS A 199 -7.16 -0.35 -19.12
C CYS A 199 -7.12 -1.77 -19.67
N LYS A 200 -8.27 -2.41 -19.70
CA LYS A 200 -8.54 -3.60 -20.49
C LYS A 200 -9.57 -3.31 -21.58
N CYS A 201 -9.33 -3.89 -22.74
CA CYS A 201 -10.28 -3.99 -23.83
C CYS A 201 -11.04 -5.30 -23.64
N VAL A 202 -12.32 -5.21 -23.30
CA VAL A 202 -13.21 -6.35 -23.05
C VAL A 202 -14.16 -6.48 -24.24
N ASN A 203 -14.14 -7.63 -24.91
CA ASN A 203 -15.10 -7.90 -25.99
C ASN A 203 -16.51 -7.90 -25.40
N ASP A 204 -17.38 -7.10 -26.00
CA ASP A 204 -18.82 -7.09 -25.71
C ASP A 204 -19.51 -8.27 -26.41
#